data_AF-A0A2Z3GVB0-F1
#
_entry.id   AF-A0A2Z3GVB0-F1
#
_cell.length_a   1.000
_cell.length_b   1.000
_cell.length_c   1.000
_cell.angle_alpha   90.00
_cell.angle_beta   90.00
_cell.angle_gamma   90.00
#
_symmetry.space_group_name_H-M   'P 1'
#
loop_
_entity.id
_entity.type
_entity.pdbx_description
1 polymer ?
#
loop_
_entity_poly.entity_id
_entity_poly.type
_entity_poly.pdbx_seq_one_letter_code
_entity_poly.pdbx_strand_id
1 'polypeptide(L)'
;MRIFIAVAALTISCVTRGVYADVPREFSAEALLLPTPPQEVAAGTFEQCQREVAEKPGTITYSRVEYDKKVFWVIDTHTGIGNSYKKVAVYSPKKDGTFRRCLLADLEGVVHLAVAVDPRTGMLELREQANSPLKGAVILSFNLNVAGTGMSP
;
A
#
# COMPACT_ATOMS: atom_id res chain seq x y z
N MET A 1 12.30 -53.86 42.61
CA MET A 1 12.31 -54.71 41.40
C MET A 1 10.88 -54.79 40.89
N ARG A 2 10.61 -54.23 39.68
CA ARG A 2 9.34 -54.30 38.87
C ARG A 2 8.08 -53.70 39.54
N ILE A 3 7.66 -52.45 39.31
CA ILE A 3 7.03 -51.82 38.12
C ILE A 3 6.10 -52.77 37.35
N PHE A 4 4.78 -52.48 37.34
CA PHE A 4 3.98 -52.00 36.19
C PHE A 4 2.52 -51.79 36.63
N ILE A 5 2.04 -50.55 36.57
CA ILE A 5 0.62 -50.19 36.72
C ILE A 5 0.04 -50.03 35.32
N ALA A 6 -1.06 -50.74 35.06
CA ALA A 6 -1.86 -50.61 33.85
C ALA A 6 -2.60 -49.26 33.86
N VAL A 7 -2.53 -48.51 32.77
CA VAL A 7 -3.46 -47.40 32.51
C VAL A 7 -3.98 -47.51 31.09
N ALA A 8 -5.31 -47.46 31.02
CA ALA A 8 -6.16 -47.66 29.88
C ALA A 8 -5.90 -46.69 28.72
N ALA A 9 -6.17 -47.19 27.52
CA ALA A 9 -6.26 -46.42 26.30
C ALA A 9 -7.42 -45.40 26.36
N LEU A 10 -7.12 -44.15 26.03
CA LEU A 10 -8.10 -43.21 25.51
C LEU A 10 -7.51 -42.59 24.24
N THR A 11 -7.95 -43.11 23.10
CA THR A 11 -7.71 -42.52 21.78
C THR A 11 -8.58 -41.28 21.64
N ILE A 12 -7.98 -40.11 21.54
CA ILE A 12 -8.60 -38.94 20.93
C ILE A 12 -7.88 -38.70 19.61
N SER A 13 -8.52 -39.15 18.54
CA SER A 13 -8.19 -38.76 17.18
C SER A 13 -8.78 -37.37 16.95
N CYS A 14 -7.94 -36.36 16.79
CA CYS A 14 -8.30 -35.09 16.19
C CYS A 14 -7.21 -34.67 15.21
N VAL A 15 -7.47 -35.05 13.96
CA VAL A 15 -7.23 -34.31 12.72
C VAL A 15 -6.18 -33.18 12.79
N THR A 16 -5.14 -33.40 12.00
CA THR A 16 -4.10 -32.47 11.55
C THR A 16 -4.63 -31.08 11.18
N ARG A 17 -3.96 -30.02 11.65
CA ARG A 17 -3.86 -28.76 10.91
C ARG A 17 -2.52 -28.08 11.17
N GLY A 18 -1.63 -28.29 10.20
CA GLY A 18 -0.66 -27.32 9.72
C GLY A 18 0.22 -26.63 10.76
N VAL A 19 1.43 -27.16 10.92
CA VAL A 19 2.63 -26.31 10.99
C VAL A 19 2.62 -25.45 9.73
N TYR A 20 2.13 -24.22 9.82
CA TYR A 20 2.57 -23.15 8.93
C TYR A 20 3.70 -22.46 9.68
N ALA A 21 4.93 -22.91 9.42
CA ALA A 21 6.01 -21.95 9.38
C ALA A 21 5.56 -20.86 8.39
N ASP A 22 5.41 -19.63 8.87
CA ASP A 22 5.17 -18.47 8.01
C ASP A 22 6.39 -18.32 7.10
N VAL A 23 6.36 -19.03 5.98
CA VAL A 23 7.20 -18.76 4.83
C VAL A 23 6.93 -17.29 4.47
N PRO A 24 7.95 -16.43 4.30
CA PRO A 24 7.74 -15.07 3.84
C PRO A 24 7.02 -15.19 2.50
N ARG A 25 5.74 -14.82 2.49
CA ARG A 25 4.97 -14.70 1.26
C ARG A 25 5.77 -13.71 0.42
N GLU A 26 6.39 -14.18 -0.67
CA GLU A 26 7.08 -13.33 -1.63
C GLU A 26 6.12 -12.16 -1.94
N PHE A 27 6.47 -10.99 -1.41
CA PHE A 27 5.59 -9.83 -1.43
C PHE A 27 5.73 -9.23 -2.82
N SER A 28 4.95 -9.72 -3.79
CA SER A 28 5.00 -9.18 -5.14
C SER A 28 4.47 -7.74 -5.14
N ALA A 29 5.12 -6.84 -5.89
CA ALA A 29 4.68 -5.45 -6.04
C ALA A 29 3.19 -5.34 -6.44
N GLU A 30 2.68 -6.30 -7.21
CA GLU A 30 1.27 -6.39 -7.61
C GLU A 30 0.32 -6.68 -6.44
N ALA A 31 0.76 -7.46 -5.44
CA ALA A 31 -0.04 -7.83 -4.27
C ALA A 31 -0.33 -6.65 -3.32
N LEU A 32 0.42 -5.55 -3.43
CA LEU A 32 0.14 -4.31 -2.69
C LEU A 32 -1.02 -3.50 -3.29
N LEU A 33 -1.50 -3.83 -4.49
CA LEU A 33 -2.29 -2.88 -5.28
C LEU A 33 -3.60 -3.41 -5.85
N LEU A 34 -3.85 -4.72 -5.81
CA LEU A 34 -5.14 -5.29 -6.21
C LEU A 34 -5.55 -6.47 -5.32
N PRO A 35 -6.85 -6.60 -4.98
CA PRO A 35 -7.95 -5.67 -5.26
C PRO A 35 -8.03 -4.50 -4.27
N THR A 36 -7.46 -4.65 -3.08
CA THR A 36 -7.53 -3.68 -1.99
C THR A 36 -6.14 -3.45 -1.44
N PRO A 37 -5.57 -2.23 -1.57
CA PRO A 37 -4.27 -1.92 -0.98
C PRO A 37 -4.29 -2.21 0.53
N PRO A 38 -3.21 -2.72 1.13
CA PRO A 38 -3.21 -3.06 2.54
C PRO A 38 -3.32 -1.80 3.40
N GLN A 39 -3.95 -1.94 4.57
CA GLN A 39 -4.12 -0.83 5.51
C GLN A 39 -2.79 -0.45 6.18
N GLU A 40 -1.90 -1.42 6.38
CA GLU A 40 -0.55 -1.21 6.90
C GLU A 40 0.49 -1.92 6.01
N VAL A 41 1.67 -1.33 5.88
CA VAL A 41 2.77 -1.83 5.07
C VAL A 41 4.05 -1.81 5.90
N ALA A 42 4.84 -2.88 5.81
CA ALA A 42 6.09 -3.00 6.55
C ALA A 42 7.15 -1.99 6.07
N ALA A 43 8.12 -1.70 6.95
CA ALA A 43 9.24 -0.84 6.60
C ALA A 43 10.04 -1.41 5.42
N GLY A 44 10.47 -0.55 4.49
CA GLY A 44 11.29 -0.94 3.34
C GLY A 44 10.54 -1.58 2.18
N THR A 45 9.25 -1.91 2.34
CA THR A 45 8.45 -2.55 1.29
C THR A 45 8.27 -1.65 0.06
N PHE A 46 8.00 -0.36 0.23
CA PHE A 46 7.79 0.53 -0.91
C PHE A 46 9.06 0.77 -1.72
N GLU A 47 10.21 0.89 -1.05
CA GLU A 47 11.52 1.01 -1.69
C GLU A 47 11.89 -0.27 -2.46
N GLN A 48 11.49 -1.43 -1.96
CA GLN A 48 11.63 -2.69 -2.69
C GLN A 48 10.72 -2.69 -3.94
N CYS A 49 9.43 -2.42 -3.79
CA CYS A 49 8.50 -2.45 -4.91
C CYS A 49 8.81 -1.40 -5.98
N GLN A 50 9.26 -0.20 -5.60
CA GLN A 50 9.69 0.83 -6.54
C GLN A 50 10.87 0.34 -7.40
N ARG A 51 11.82 -0.39 -6.82
CA ARG A 51 12.94 -1.00 -7.57
C ARG A 51 12.46 -2.09 -8.52
N GLU A 52 11.56 -2.97 -8.06
CA GLU A 52 10.99 -4.04 -8.89
C GLU A 52 10.22 -3.50 -10.10
N VAL A 53 9.44 -2.42 -9.92
CA VAL A 53 8.70 -1.76 -11.02
C VAL A 53 9.63 -0.99 -11.97
N ALA A 54 10.74 -0.43 -11.48
CA ALA A 54 11.72 0.21 -12.36
C ALA A 54 12.36 -0.80 -13.35
N GLU A 55 12.49 -2.06 -12.94
CA GLU A 55 13.02 -3.15 -13.77
C GLU A 55 11.97 -3.71 -14.75
N LYS A 56 10.68 -3.55 -14.45
CA LYS A 56 9.55 -4.00 -15.28
C LYS A 56 8.48 -2.91 -15.32
N PRO A 57 8.51 -1.99 -16.30
CA PRO A 57 7.52 -0.92 -16.39
C PRO A 57 6.12 -1.54 -16.48
N GLY A 58 5.36 -1.37 -15.39
CA GLY A 58 4.01 -1.87 -15.23
C GLY A 58 2.97 -0.75 -15.24
N THR A 59 1.74 -1.07 -14.85
CA THR A 59 0.62 -0.12 -14.73
C THR A 59 0.64 0.67 -13.42
N ILE A 60 1.66 0.47 -12.59
CA ILE A 60 1.75 0.94 -11.22
C ILE A 60 2.87 1.97 -11.11
N THR A 61 2.62 3.04 -10.38
CA THR A 61 3.62 4.05 -10.02
C THR A 61 3.73 4.17 -8.51
N TYR A 62 4.96 4.16 -8.00
CA TYR A 62 5.29 4.46 -6.59
C TYR A 62 6.05 5.78 -6.52
N SER A 63 5.42 6.79 -5.96
CA SER A 63 5.98 8.13 -5.78
C SER A 63 6.33 8.38 -4.32
N ARG A 64 7.60 8.69 -4.06
CA ARG A 64 8.11 9.05 -2.74
C ARG A 64 7.99 10.55 -2.55
N VAL A 65 7.36 10.96 -1.45
CA VAL A 65 7.07 12.37 -1.14
C VAL A 65 7.69 12.73 0.21
N GLU A 66 8.54 13.74 0.24
CA GLU A 66 9.11 14.25 1.49
C GLU A 66 8.41 15.54 1.93
N TYR A 67 7.97 15.57 3.18
CA TYR A 67 7.41 16.77 3.81
C TYR A 67 7.64 16.73 5.32
N ASP A 68 8.06 17.84 5.93
CA ASP A 68 8.29 17.93 7.39
C ASP A 68 9.16 16.77 7.94
N LYS A 69 10.26 16.44 7.24
CA LYS A 69 11.18 15.32 7.56
C LYS A 69 10.51 13.94 7.62
N LYS A 70 9.30 13.80 7.10
CA LYS A 70 8.56 12.55 6.96
C LYS A 70 8.52 12.14 5.49
N VAL A 71 8.53 10.83 5.27
CA VAL A 71 8.41 10.23 3.94
C VAL A 71 7.00 9.66 3.80
N PHE A 72 6.25 10.17 2.86
CA PHE A 72 4.95 9.65 2.43
C PHE A 72 5.13 8.88 1.13
N TRP A 73 4.27 7.87 0.92
CA TRP A 73 4.22 7.14 -0.34
C TRP A 73 2.87 7.34 -1.00
N VAL A 74 2.90 7.79 -2.25
CA VAL A 74 1.74 7.87 -3.13
C VAL A 74 1.86 6.75 -4.14
N ILE A 75 0.83 5.92 -4.22
CA ILE A 75 0.79 4.81 -5.14
C ILE A 75 -0.41 5.01 -6.04
N ASP A 76 -0.22 4.96 -7.35
CA ASP A 76 -1.31 4.91 -8.30
C ASP A 76 -1.16 3.72 -9.24
N THR A 77 -2.29 3.10 -9.57
CA THR A 77 -2.35 2.03 -10.56
C THR A 77 -3.37 2.37 -11.63
N HIS A 78 -3.07 2.02 -12.87
CA HIS A 78 -4.01 2.06 -13.97
C HIS A 78 -4.76 0.73 -14.05
N THR A 79 -6.08 0.79 -13.87
CA THR A 79 -6.96 -0.38 -13.78
C THR A 79 -8.05 -0.27 -14.85
N GLY A 80 -7.92 -0.95 -15.98
CA GLY A 80 -9.02 -1.04 -16.96
C GLY A 80 -8.58 -1.19 -18.42
N ILE A 81 -9.52 -1.64 -19.25
CA ILE A 81 -9.44 -1.62 -20.72
C ILE A 81 -10.54 -0.65 -21.19
N GLY A 82 -10.17 0.45 -21.86
CA GLY A 82 -11.11 1.49 -22.33
C GLY A 82 -10.98 2.80 -21.56
N ASN A 83 -11.86 3.05 -20.58
CA ASN A 83 -11.81 4.28 -19.77
C ASN A 83 -10.65 4.22 -18.78
N SER A 84 -9.89 5.31 -18.69
CA SER A 84 -8.78 5.41 -17.75
C SER A 84 -9.32 5.48 -16.33
N TYR A 85 -9.29 4.35 -15.63
CA TYR A 85 -9.62 4.26 -14.22
C TYR A 85 -8.32 4.08 -13.44
N LYS A 86 -8.17 4.87 -12.38
CA LYS A 86 -7.00 4.88 -11.52
C LYS A 86 -7.42 4.66 -10.09
N LYS A 87 -6.71 3.77 -9.41
CA LYS A 87 -6.79 3.64 -7.95
C LYS A 87 -5.55 4.29 -7.35
N VAL A 88 -5.76 5.22 -6.41
CA VAL A 88 -4.68 5.94 -5.72
C VAL A 88 -4.75 5.67 -4.23
N ALA A 89 -3.60 5.42 -3.62
CA ALA A 89 -3.46 5.33 -2.17
C ALA A 89 -2.32 6.23 -1.67
N VAL A 90 -2.51 6.85 -0.51
CA VAL A 90 -1.47 7.63 0.19
C VAL A 90 -1.18 6.97 1.53
N TYR A 91 0.11 6.80 1.82
CA TYR A 91 0.62 6.17 3.02
C TYR A 91 1.47 7.14 3.84
N SER A 92 1.14 7.25 5.13
CA SER A 92 1.89 8.03 6.12
C SER A 92 2.83 7.13 6.91
N PRO A 93 4.03 7.61 7.24
CA PRO A 93 4.96 6.85 8.06
C PRO A 93 4.47 6.81 9.52
N LYS A 94 4.70 5.69 10.20
CA LYS A 94 4.53 5.49 11.64
C LYS A 94 5.89 5.51 12.33
N LYS A 95 5.87 5.64 13.67
CA LYS A 95 7.09 5.71 14.49
C LYS A 95 7.96 4.45 14.44
N ASP A 96 7.35 3.30 14.17
CA ASP A 96 8.01 1.99 14.06
C ASP A 96 8.60 1.72 12.66
N GLY A 97 8.54 2.71 11.76
CA GLY A 97 8.99 2.58 10.37
C GLY A 97 7.97 1.90 9.44
N THR A 98 6.85 1.40 9.96
CA THR A 98 5.73 0.94 9.13
C THR A 98 4.99 2.11 8.52
N PHE A 99 4.12 1.81 7.57
CA PHE A 99 3.29 2.80 6.91
C PHE A 99 1.82 2.46 7.08
N ARG A 100 0.97 3.46 7.28
CA ARG A 100 -0.49 3.32 7.33
C ARG A 100 -1.10 4.00 6.13
N ARG A 101 -2.10 3.37 5.50
CA ARG A 101 -2.92 4.00 4.47
C ARG A 101 -3.83 5.07 5.06
N CYS A 102 -3.72 6.29 4.54
CA CYS A 102 -4.45 7.47 5.00
C CYS A 102 -5.51 7.92 4.01
N LEU A 103 -5.32 7.58 2.74
CA LEU A 103 -6.24 7.88 1.66
C LEU A 103 -6.31 6.69 0.72
N LEU A 104 -7.52 6.42 0.24
CA LEU A 104 -7.79 5.55 -0.91
C LEU A 104 -8.83 6.26 -1.77
N ALA A 105 -8.53 6.46 -3.05
CA ALA A 105 -9.42 7.10 -4.00
C ALA A 105 -9.45 6.33 -5.31
N ASP A 106 -10.64 6.28 -5.91
CA ASP A 106 -10.87 5.77 -7.25
C ASP A 106 -11.18 6.96 -8.16
N LEU A 107 -10.46 7.07 -9.28
CA LEU A 107 -10.46 8.21 -10.18
C LEU A 107 -10.84 7.74 -11.59
N GLU A 108 -11.80 8.42 -12.19
CA GLU A 108 -12.26 8.17 -13.56
C GLU A 108 -11.80 9.27 -14.51
N GLY A 109 -11.39 8.89 -15.72
CA GLY A 109 -10.99 9.84 -16.76
C GLY A 109 -9.61 10.46 -16.56
N VAL A 110 -8.83 9.92 -15.62
CA VAL A 110 -7.49 10.41 -15.25
C VAL A 110 -6.44 9.50 -15.86
N VAL A 111 -5.57 10.07 -16.68
CA VAL A 111 -4.64 9.29 -17.52
C VAL A 111 -3.26 9.23 -16.88
N HIS A 112 -2.70 10.39 -16.49
CA HIS A 112 -1.39 10.44 -15.84
C HIS A 112 -1.39 11.46 -14.70
N LEU A 113 -0.85 11.08 -13.55
CA LEU A 113 -0.83 11.92 -12.36
C LEU A 113 0.59 12.39 -12.05
N ALA A 114 0.77 13.70 -11.97
CA ALA A 114 1.91 14.32 -11.32
C ALA A 114 1.63 14.49 -9.83
N VAL A 115 2.61 14.15 -8.99
CA VAL A 115 2.54 14.37 -7.55
C VAL A 115 3.30 15.65 -7.19
N ALA A 116 2.65 16.58 -6.51
CA ALA A 116 3.24 17.82 -6.01
C ALA A 116 2.90 18.04 -4.54
N VAL A 117 3.78 18.73 -3.80
CA VAL A 117 3.49 19.17 -2.43
C VAL A 117 3.77 20.66 -2.32
N ASP A 118 2.83 21.40 -1.75
CA ASP A 118 3.09 22.76 -1.28
C ASP A 118 3.88 22.71 0.04
N PRO A 119 5.16 23.13 0.05
CA PRO A 119 6.02 23.04 1.23
C PRO A 119 5.59 23.97 2.37
N ARG A 120 4.74 24.98 2.10
CA ARG A 120 4.27 25.92 3.12
C ARG A 120 3.06 25.39 3.88
N THR A 121 2.17 24.70 3.18
CA THR A 121 0.89 24.25 3.73
C THR A 121 0.85 22.75 4.00
N GLY A 122 1.78 21.98 3.41
CA GLY A 122 1.75 20.52 3.43
C GLY A 122 0.64 19.92 2.58
N MET A 123 0.08 20.69 1.64
CA MET A 123 -0.93 20.18 0.72
C MET A 123 -0.28 19.31 -0.36
N LEU A 124 -0.58 18.01 -0.34
CA LEU A 124 -0.33 17.10 -1.45
C LEU A 124 -1.37 17.35 -2.54
N GLU A 125 -0.92 17.49 -3.78
CA GLU A 125 -1.78 17.64 -4.95
C GLU A 125 -1.42 16.59 -5.99
N LEU A 126 -2.44 15.93 -6.52
CA LEU A 126 -2.35 15.05 -7.66
C LEU A 126 -2.93 15.79 -8.86
N ARG A 127 -2.09 16.04 -9.86
CA ARG A 127 -2.45 16.86 -11.02
C ARG A 127 -2.44 16.02 -12.29
N GLU A 128 -3.45 16.19 -13.15
CA GLU A 128 -3.45 15.53 -14.45
C GLU A 128 -2.29 16.06 -15.29
N GLN A 129 -1.52 15.16 -15.92
CA GLN A 129 -0.33 15.51 -16.68
C GLN A 129 -0.38 14.98 -18.12
N ALA A 130 -1.34 14.11 -18.46
CA ALA A 130 -1.53 13.71 -19.84
C ALA A 130 -1.94 14.90 -20.71
N ASN A 131 -1.77 14.74 -22.01
CA ASN A 131 -2.18 15.74 -22.99
C ASN A 131 -3.71 15.72 -23.16
N SER A 132 -4.42 16.27 -22.17
CA SER A 132 -5.88 16.36 -22.12
C SER A 132 -6.32 17.80 -21.80
N PRO A 133 -7.61 18.14 -21.97
CA PRO A 133 -8.14 19.44 -21.55
C PRO A 133 -7.97 19.73 -20.05
N LEU A 134 -7.74 18.70 -19.23
CA LEU A 134 -7.55 18.81 -17.79
C LEU A 134 -6.08 18.91 -17.38
N LYS A 135 -5.14 18.98 -18.33
CA LYS A 135 -3.71 19.05 -18.03
C LYS A 135 -3.40 20.20 -17.06
N GLY A 136 -2.75 19.86 -15.95
CA GLY A 136 -2.38 20.76 -14.86
C GLY A 136 -3.46 20.95 -13.79
N ALA A 137 -4.70 20.51 -14.03
CA ALA A 137 -5.77 20.59 -13.05
C ALA A 137 -5.48 19.71 -11.84
N VAL A 138 -5.82 20.22 -10.65
CA VAL A 138 -5.79 19.42 -9.42
C VAL A 138 -6.97 18.47 -9.44
N ILE A 139 -6.68 17.18 -9.47
CA ILE A 139 -7.66 16.10 -9.44
C ILE A 139 -7.97 15.70 -8.00
N LEU A 140 -6.95 15.70 -7.15
CA LEU A 140 -7.07 15.36 -5.74
C LEU A 140 -6.10 16.21 -4.93
N SER A 141 -6.55 16.70 -3.77
CA SER A 141 -5.72 17.39 -2.80
C SER A 141 -5.87 16.75 -1.41
N PHE A 142 -4.77 16.60 -0.68
CA PHE A 142 -4.75 15.99 0.64
C PHE A 142 -3.75 16.67 1.56
N ASN A 143 -4.18 17.04 2.78
CA ASN A 143 -3.29 17.73 3.72
C ASN A 143 -2.43 16.73 4.49
N LEU A 144 -1.12 16.74 4.26
CA LEU A 144 -0.18 15.81 4.89
C LEU A 144 -0.04 16.01 6.40
N ASN A 145 -0.43 17.18 6.92
CA ASN A 145 -0.42 17.42 8.37
C ASN A 145 -1.49 16.58 9.10
N VAL A 146 -2.57 16.15 8.42
CA VAL A 146 -3.60 15.28 9.00
C VAL A 146 -3.37 13.80 8.69
N ALA A 147 -2.48 13.47 7.76
CA ALA A 147 -2.22 12.11 7.31
C ALA A 147 -1.76 11.14 8.42
N GLY A 148 -1.26 11.66 9.55
CA GLY A 148 -0.81 10.86 10.69
C GLY A 148 -1.76 10.84 11.89
N THR A 149 -2.88 11.56 11.87
CA THR A 149 -3.75 11.73 13.05
C THR A 149 -4.77 10.60 13.22
N GLY A 150 -4.87 9.70 12.24
CA GLY A 150 -5.82 8.59 12.26
C GLY A 150 -7.26 8.98 11.95
N MET A 151 -7.53 10.25 11.64
CA MET A 151 -8.80 10.67 11.06
C MET A 151 -8.79 10.33 9.57
N SER A 152 -9.54 9.29 9.20
CA SER A 152 -10.00 9.18 7.81
C SER A 152 -10.93 10.37 7.56
N PRO A 153 -10.82 11.07 6.42
CA PRO A 153 -11.91 11.94 5.96
C PRO A 153 -13.21 11.13 5.82
#